data_AF-A0A9P7I2L4-F1
#
_entry.id   AF-A0A9P7I2L4-F1
#
_cell.length_a   1.000
_cell.length_b   1.000
_cell.length_c   1.000
_cell.angle_alpha   90.00
_cell.angle_beta   90.00
_cell.angle_gamma   90.00
#
_symmetry.space_group_name_H-M   'P 1'
#
loop_
_entity.id
_entity.type
_entity.pdbx_description
1 polymer ?
#
loop_
_entity_poly.entity_id
_entity_poly.type
_entity_poly.pdbx_seq_one_letter_code
_entity_poly.pdbx_strand_id
1 'polypeptide(L)'
;MNFLCKALLLCALANSGILAMPKSKLLTSRNPPRERRAQHESRDVKQIPSFNWNGGEVAGPRFASITAEVIIPNITFPDGYNASATYSSSVWVGIGGDQNTCDDPARIKNGGLLQGGYYYLYDPQGDFGVFAFYEWFPNPPIFLDDTEGIDTAIGDHVRMTITQKGNVTGTFTWENFTSNKK
;
A
#
# COMPACT_ATOMS: atom_id res chain seq x y z
N MET A 1 24.80 -64.62 13.47
CA MET A 1 26.17 -64.39 12.98
C MET A 1 26.18 -63.02 12.30
N ASN A 2 26.81 -62.05 12.97
CA ASN A 2 26.94 -60.64 12.59
C ASN A 2 27.62 -60.48 11.21
N PHE A 3 27.45 -59.41 10.43
CA PHE A 3 27.83 -58.03 10.76
C PHE A 3 27.46 -57.06 9.60
N LEU A 4 27.40 -55.76 9.98
CA LEU A 4 27.65 -54.53 9.19
C LEU A 4 26.51 -54.04 8.28
N CYS A 5 25.72 -53.03 8.68
CA CYS A 5 26.08 -51.62 8.91
C CYS A 5 26.68 -50.95 7.67
N LYS A 6 25.84 -50.24 6.90
CA LYS A 6 26.25 -49.08 6.09
C LYS A 6 25.21 -47.98 6.26
N ALA A 7 25.52 -47.09 7.20
CA ALA A 7 24.99 -45.74 7.21
C ALA A 7 25.44 -45.04 5.91
N LEU A 8 24.48 -44.50 5.16
CA LEU A 8 24.80 -43.44 4.19
C LEU A 8 24.61 -42.11 4.90
N LEU A 9 25.73 -41.58 5.41
CA LEU A 9 25.90 -40.15 5.57
C LEU A 9 25.89 -39.51 4.17
N LEU A 10 24.94 -38.62 3.91
CA LEU A 10 25.19 -37.50 2.99
C LEU A 10 25.30 -36.23 3.83
N CYS A 11 26.54 -35.78 4.04
CA CYS A 11 26.82 -34.44 4.52
C CYS A 11 26.65 -33.41 3.39
N ALA A 12 25.83 -32.41 3.70
CA ALA A 12 25.98 -30.97 3.43
C ALA A 12 26.46 -30.50 2.05
N LEU A 13 25.59 -29.73 1.38
CA LEU A 13 25.88 -28.32 1.06
C LEU A 13 24.58 -27.52 1.28
N ALA A 14 24.44 -26.91 2.45
CA ALA A 14 23.50 -25.81 2.62
C ALA A 14 24.08 -24.63 1.83
N ASN A 15 23.54 -24.38 0.63
CA ASN A 15 23.72 -23.09 -0.02
C ASN A 15 22.90 -22.08 0.78
N SER A 16 23.48 -21.56 1.86
CA SER A 16 23.07 -20.33 2.50
C SER A 16 23.42 -19.17 1.56
N GLY A 17 22.74 -19.10 0.42
CA GLY A 17 22.72 -17.92 -0.41
C GLY A 17 21.93 -16.86 0.34
N ILE A 18 22.61 -16.08 1.19
CA ILE A 18 22.10 -14.76 1.56
C ILE A 18 22.07 -13.99 0.25
N LEU A 19 20.92 -13.97 -0.43
CA LEU A 19 20.63 -12.98 -1.44
C LEU A 19 20.63 -11.65 -0.69
N ALA A 20 21.79 -10.97 -0.73
CA ALA A 20 21.89 -9.60 -0.29
C ALA A 20 20.92 -8.79 -1.15
N MET A 21 19.75 -8.49 -0.59
CA MET A 21 18.83 -7.56 -1.22
C MET A 21 19.57 -6.23 -1.38
N PRO A 22 19.61 -5.65 -2.60
CA PRO A 22 20.23 -4.36 -2.78
C PRO A 22 19.50 -3.37 -1.87
N LYS A 23 20.26 -2.69 -1.01
CA LYS A 23 19.78 -1.57 -0.21
C LYS A 23 19.18 -0.56 -1.17
N SER A 24 17.87 -0.35 -1.09
CA SER A 24 17.12 0.56 -1.96
C SER A 24 17.86 1.90 -2.01
N LYS A 25 18.35 2.27 -3.19
CA LYS A 25 18.78 3.64 -3.42
C LYS A 25 17.52 4.49 -3.36
N LEU A 26 17.59 5.58 -2.61
CA LEU A 26 16.50 6.52 -2.38
C LEU A 26 15.90 6.92 -3.73
N LEU A 27 14.66 6.49 -4.03
CA LEU A 27 13.93 6.96 -5.20
C LEU A 27 13.86 8.47 -5.09
N THR A 28 14.41 9.16 -6.08
CA THR A 28 14.54 10.62 -6.04
C THR A 28 13.18 11.24 -6.33
N SER A 29 12.57 11.86 -5.31
CA SER A 29 11.42 12.77 -5.37
C SER A 29 10.20 12.27 -6.17
N ARG A 30 9.24 11.68 -5.45
CA ARG A 30 7.88 11.41 -5.93
C ARG A 30 6.99 12.64 -5.77
N ASN A 31 7.35 13.76 -6.39
CA ASN A 31 6.49 14.93 -6.32
C ASN A 31 5.24 14.70 -7.17
N PRO A 32 4.01 14.66 -6.61
CA PRO A 32 2.82 14.83 -7.41
C PRO A 32 2.84 16.24 -8.05
N PRO A 33 2.15 16.44 -9.18
CA PRO A 33 2.03 17.76 -9.79
C PRO A 33 1.52 18.77 -8.76
N ARG A 34 2.26 19.88 -8.62
CA ARG A 34 2.05 20.90 -7.61
C ARG A 34 0.78 21.69 -7.92
N GLU A 35 -0.38 21.19 -7.51
CA GLU A 35 -1.62 21.95 -7.59
C GLU A 35 -1.62 23.10 -6.58
N ARG A 36 -1.95 24.27 -7.11
CA ARG A 36 -1.97 25.56 -6.43
C ARG A 36 -2.99 25.47 -5.29
N ARG A 37 -2.59 25.88 -4.08
CA ARG A 37 -3.40 25.96 -2.86
C ARG A 37 -4.76 26.64 -3.16
N ALA A 38 -5.75 25.85 -3.52
CA ALA A 38 -7.10 26.32 -3.74
C ALA A 38 -7.75 26.56 -2.38
N GLN A 39 -8.50 27.65 -2.29
CA GLN A 39 -9.40 27.93 -1.18
C GLN A 39 -10.33 26.73 -0.95
N HIS A 40 -10.95 26.69 0.24
CA HIS A 40 -11.88 25.66 0.72
C HIS A 40 -13.12 25.55 -0.19
N GLU A 41 -12.94 25.13 -1.43
CA GLU A 41 -14.00 24.74 -2.34
C GLU A 41 -14.57 23.41 -1.84
N SER A 42 -15.88 23.26 -1.95
CA SER A 42 -16.56 21.98 -1.69
C SER A 42 -15.76 20.85 -2.34
N ARG A 43 -15.50 19.77 -1.59
CA ARG A 43 -14.89 18.55 -2.14
C ARG A 43 -15.92 17.82 -3.01
N ASP A 44 -16.36 18.48 -4.08
CA ASP A 44 -17.08 17.82 -5.14
C ASP A 44 -16.04 17.00 -5.87
N VAL A 45 -16.08 15.68 -5.65
CA VAL A 45 -15.44 14.75 -6.55
C VAL A 45 -16.09 15.00 -7.90
N LYS A 46 -15.48 15.84 -8.76
CA LYS A 46 -15.69 15.75 -10.21
C LYS A 46 -15.61 14.26 -10.48
N GLN A 47 -16.68 13.68 -11.03
CA GLN A 47 -16.85 12.26 -11.28
C GLN A 47 -15.59 11.71 -11.97
N ILE A 48 -14.59 11.25 -11.20
CA ILE A 48 -13.36 10.65 -11.68
C ILE A 48 -13.56 9.16 -11.42
N PRO A 49 -14.10 8.41 -12.41
CA PRO A 49 -14.32 7.00 -12.22
C PRO A 49 -12.97 6.27 -12.18
N SER A 50 -12.87 5.28 -11.30
CA SER A 50 -11.81 4.29 -11.31
C SER A 50 -12.40 2.93 -11.60
N PHE A 51 -11.74 2.14 -12.43
CA PHE A 51 -12.21 0.81 -12.86
C PHE A 51 -11.23 -0.31 -12.50
N ASN A 52 -10.18 -0.01 -11.72
CA ASN A 52 -9.08 -0.93 -11.44
C ASN A 52 -9.11 -1.52 -10.02
N TRP A 53 -10.19 -1.29 -9.26
CA TRP A 53 -10.28 -1.79 -7.89
C TRP A 53 -10.65 -3.28 -7.87
N ASN A 54 -10.00 -4.03 -6.98
CA ASN A 54 -10.31 -5.42 -6.72
C ASN A 54 -10.17 -5.67 -5.22
N GLY A 55 -11.14 -6.38 -4.62
CA GLY A 55 -11.16 -6.61 -3.18
C GLY A 55 -12.57 -6.79 -2.64
N GLY A 56 -12.67 -6.80 -1.30
CA GLY A 56 -13.94 -6.83 -0.60
C GLY A 56 -14.48 -5.41 -0.41
N GLU A 57 -15.73 -5.19 -0.80
CA GLU A 57 -16.47 -3.96 -0.56
C GLU A 57 -17.67 -4.25 0.33
N VAL A 58 -17.95 -3.33 1.26
CA VAL A 58 -19.12 -3.42 2.15
C VAL A 58 -19.87 -2.10 2.08
N ALA A 59 -21.14 -2.17 1.66
CA ALA A 59 -22.04 -1.02 1.65
C ALA A 59 -22.78 -0.92 2.99
N GLY A 60 -22.88 0.29 3.55
CA GLY A 60 -23.54 0.52 4.83
C GLY A 60 -23.72 2.00 5.17
N PRO A 61 -24.55 2.32 6.17
CA PRO A 61 -24.92 3.69 6.47
C PRO A 61 -23.78 4.52 7.06
N ARG A 62 -22.75 3.93 7.71
CA ARG A 62 -21.49 4.61 8.06
C ARG A 62 -20.50 3.61 8.65
N PHE A 63 -19.25 3.66 8.22
CA PHE A 63 -18.15 2.94 8.87
C PHE A 63 -17.33 3.91 9.71
N ALA A 64 -17.08 3.56 10.97
CA ALA A 64 -16.26 4.37 11.87
C ALA A 64 -14.77 4.05 11.72
N SER A 65 -14.44 2.79 11.42
CA SER A 65 -13.07 2.32 11.28
C SER A 65 -13.01 1.14 10.33
N ILE A 66 -11.92 1.04 9.60
CA ILE A 66 -11.52 -0.15 8.84
C ILE A 66 -10.08 -0.46 9.16
N THR A 67 -9.78 -1.74 9.40
CA THR A 67 -8.45 -2.21 9.75
C THR A 67 -8.15 -3.46 8.93
N ALA A 68 -6.93 -3.53 8.40
CA ALA A 68 -6.37 -4.74 7.83
C ALA A 68 -4.96 -4.97 8.36
N GLU A 69 -4.59 -6.23 8.48
CA GLU A 69 -3.27 -6.69 8.85
C GLU A 69 -2.75 -7.59 7.74
N VAL A 70 -1.51 -7.36 7.29
CA VAL A 70 -0.95 -8.00 6.11
C VAL A 70 0.55 -8.14 6.24
N ILE A 71 1.09 -9.25 5.74
CA ILE A 71 2.51 -9.38 5.45
C ILE A 71 2.69 -8.92 4.01
N ILE A 72 3.48 -7.87 3.78
CA ILE A 72 3.67 -7.30 2.45
C ILE A 72 4.25 -8.40 1.53
N PRO A 73 3.50 -8.88 0.53
CA PRO A 73 3.93 -10.01 -0.26
C PRO A 73 5.08 -9.60 -1.19
N ASN A 74 5.92 -10.58 -1.49
CA ASN A 74 6.82 -10.47 -2.63
C ASN A 74 5.99 -10.62 -3.91
N ILE A 75 6.22 -9.73 -4.89
CA ILE A 75 5.53 -9.77 -6.19
C ILE A 75 6.56 -9.93 -7.31
N THR A 76 6.14 -10.53 -8.42
CA THR A 76 6.97 -10.72 -9.61
C THR A 76 6.26 -10.16 -10.83
N PHE A 77 7.04 -9.76 -11.84
CA PHE A 77 6.47 -9.39 -13.12
C PHE A 77 5.81 -10.60 -13.80
N PRO A 78 4.71 -10.39 -14.54
CA PRO A 78 4.17 -11.41 -15.40
C PRO A 78 5.11 -11.69 -16.57
N ASP A 79 4.95 -12.86 -17.20
CA ASP A 79 5.69 -13.21 -18.42
C ASP A 79 5.44 -12.18 -19.53
N GLY A 80 6.50 -11.80 -20.23
CA GLY A 80 6.43 -10.83 -21.33
C GLY A 80 6.26 -9.37 -20.91
N TYR A 81 6.48 -9.04 -19.64
CA TYR A 81 6.45 -7.64 -19.21
C TYR A 81 7.47 -6.78 -20.00
N ASN A 82 7.08 -5.53 -20.27
CA ASN A 82 7.96 -4.55 -20.89
C ASN A 82 8.89 -3.94 -19.82
N ALA A 83 10.18 -4.29 -19.84
CA ALA A 83 11.18 -3.77 -18.91
C ALA A 83 11.45 -2.26 -19.03
N SER A 84 11.04 -1.62 -20.13
CA SER A 84 11.17 -0.17 -20.32
C SER A 84 9.94 0.62 -19.85
N ALA A 85 8.95 -0.04 -19.23
CA ALA A 85 7.77 0.60 -18.68
C ALA A 85 7.84 0.77 -17.16
N THR A 86 7.13 1.78 -16.64
CA THR A 86 6.87 1.94 -15.22
C THR A 86 5.66 1.11 -14.82
N TYR A 87 5.75 0.38 -13.72
CA TYR A 87 4.63 -0.37 -13.14
C TYR A 87 4.37 0.10 -11.72
N SER A 88 3.10 0.15 -11.34
CA SER A 88 2.70 0.39 -9.96
C SER A 88 1.47 -0.43 -9.61
N SER A 89 1.33 -0.74 -8.33
CA SER A 89 0.16 -1.41 -7.76
C SER A 89 0.03 -0.99 -6.31
N SER A 90 -1.18 -0.86 -5.79
CA SER A 90 -1.41 -0.51 -4.38
C SER A 90 -2.33 -1.51 -3.70
N VAL A 91 -2.14 -1.62 -2.39
CA VAL A 91 -3.03 -2.34 -1.48
C VAL A 91 -3.38 -1.37 -0.36
N TRP A 92 -4.66 -1.22 -0.09
CA TRP A 92 -5.15 -0.19 0.81
C TRP A 92 -6.44 -0.61 1.51
N VAL A 93 -6.69 0.04 2.64
CA VAL A 93 -8.01 0.08 3.27
C VAL A 93 -8.56 1.50 3.13
N GLY A 94 -9.88 1.63 2.99
CA GLY A 94 -10.49 2.93 2.81
C GLY A 94 -11.97 2.98 3.15
N ILE A 95 -12.47 4.20 3.34
CA ILE A 95 -13.89 4.50 3.56
C ILE A 95 -14.31 5.58 2.56
N GLY A 96 -15.43 5.34 1.87
CA GLY A 96 -15.95 6.19 0.79
C GLY A 96 -15.51 5.70 -0.60
N GLY A 97 -15.58 6.57 -1.60
CA GLY A 97 -15.07 6.28 -2.95
C GLY A 97 -16.03 5.56 -3.90
N ASP A 98 -16.85 4.62 -3.41
CA ASP A 98 -17.94 4.06 -4.22
C ASP A 98 -19.18 4.95 -4.14
N GLN A 99 -19.64 5.38 -5.32
CA GLN A 99 -20.82 6.24 -5.46
C GLN A 99 -22.09 5.43 -5.75
N ASN A 100 -22.00 4.09 -5.78
CA ASN A 100 -23.16 3.22 -6.04
C ASN A 100 -23.93 2.83 -4.77
N THR A 101 -23.45 3.21 -3.59
CA THR A 101 -24.27 3.02 -2.40
C THR A 101 -25.40 4.05 -2.38
N CYS A 102 -26.56 3.69 -1.82
CA CYS A 102 -27.72 4.55 -1.61
C CYS A 102 -27.38 5.72 -0.66
N ASP A 103 -26.44 6.56 -1.08
CA ASP A 103 -25.73 7.50 -0.24
C ASP A 103 -26.66 8.63 0.15
N ASP A 104 -26.54 9.00 1.42
CA ASP A 104 -27.01 10.27 1.93
C ASP A 104 -26.56 11.38 0.97
N PRO A 105 -27.47 12.18 0.39
CA PRO A 105 -27.13 13.28 -0.52
C PRO A 105 -26.10 14.27 0.07
N ALA A 106 -25.98 14.33 1.40
CA ALA A 106 -24.96 15.11 2.10
C ALA A 106 -23.53 14.53 1.99
N ARG A 107 -23.34 13.32 1.47
CA ARG A 107 -22.03 12.72 1.16
C ARG A 107 -21.62 12.88 -0.29
N ILE A 108 -22.59 13.02 -1.20
CA ILE A 108 -22.29 13.34 -2.59
C ILE A 108 -21.56 14.69 -2.66
N LYS A 109 -21.98 15.64 -1.80
CA LYS A 109 -21.31 16.93 -1.62
C LYS A 109 -20.40 16.86 -0.40
N ASN A 110 -19.08 16.94 -0.61
CA ASN A 110 -18.02 16.82 0.42
C ASN A 110 -17.60 15.40 0.80
N GLY A 111 -18.02 14.39 0.02
CA GLY A 111 -17.47 13.04 0.10
C GLY A 111 -16.06 12.96 -0.50
N GLY A 112 -15.37 11.88 -0.17
CA GLY A 112 -14.08 11.55 -0.75
C GLY A 112 -13.75 10.10 -0.42
N LEU A 113 -12.57 9.66 -0.83
CA LEU A 113 -12.02 8.38 -0.41
C LEU A 113 -10.92 8.68 0.59
N LEU A 114 -11.19 8.38 1.86
CA LEU A 114 -10.16 8.36 2.90
C LEU A 114 -9.54 6.97 2.90
N GLN A 115 -8.29 6.87 2.47
CA GLN A 115 -7.60 5.60 2.27
C GLN A 115 -6.16 5.65 2.75
N GLY A 116 -5.59 4.48 2.95
CA GLY A 116 -4.17 4.35 3.21
C GLY A 116 -3.74 2.90 3.11
N GLY A 117 -2.46 2.74 2.80
CA GLY A 117 -1.84 1.42 2.73
C GLY A 117 -0.46 1.51 2.15
N TYR A 118 -0.11 0.59 1.26
CA TYR A 118 1.20 0.58 0.61
C TYR A 118 1.06 0.47 -0.90
N TYR A 119 2.06 0.98 -1.62
CA TYR A 119 2.13 0.82 -3.06
C TYR A 119 3.53 0.38 -3.49
N TYR A 120 3.54 -0.48 -4.50
CA TYR A 120 4.70 -0.92 -5.25
C TYR A 120 4.97 0.06 -6.38
N LEU A 121 6.24 0.41 -6.57
CA LEU A 121 6.71 1.15 -7.73
C LEU A 121 7.89 0.42 -8.33
N TYR A 122 7.84 0.22 -9.64
CA TYR A 122 8.96 -0.17 -10.46
C TYR A 122 9.19 0.86 -11.56
N ASP A 123 10.44 1.26 -11.76
CA ASP A 123 10.83 2.11 -12.88
C ASP A 123 11.72 1.39 -13.92
N PRO A 124 11.86 1.95 -15.14
CA PRO A 124 12.69 1.39 -16.20
C PRO A 124 14.19 1.30 -15.87
N GLN A 125 14.65 1.98 -14.82
CA GLN A 125 16.03 1.92 -14.34
C GLN A 125 16.27 0.69 -13.46
N GLY A 126 15.23 -0.07 -13.17
CA GLY A 126 15.27 -1.28 -12.35
C GLY A 126 15.08 -1.00 -10.86
N ASP A 127 14.73 0.24 -10.48
CA ASP A 127 14.46 0.55 -9.09
C ASP A 127 13.05 0.06 -8.74
N PHE A 128 13.01 -0.83 -7.75
CA PHE A 128 11.78 -1.34 -7.16
C PHE A 128 11.70 -0.95 -5.70
N GLY A 129 10.52 -0.54 -5.24
CA GLY A 129 10.28 -0.46 -3.80
C GLY A 129 8.82 -0.42 -3.41
N VAL A 130 8.62 -0.44 -2.09
CA VAL A 130 7.31 -0.46 -1.43
C VAL A 130 7.24 0.72 -0.49
N PHE A 131 6.15 1.47 -0.53
CA PHE A 131 6.02 2.70 0.23
C PHE A 131 4.65 2.79 0.86
N ALA A 132 4.62 3.05 2.17
CA ALA A 132 3.41 3.35 2.88
C ALA A 132 2.90 4.75 2.52
N PHE A 133 1.59 4.89 2.41
CA PHE A 133 0.92 6.15 2.09
C PHE A 133 -0.41 6.29 2.82
N TYR A 134 -0.86 7.54 2.93
CA TYR A 134 -2.26 7.86 3.15
C TYR A 134 -2.74 8.87 2.13
N GLU A 135 -4.03 8.87 1.87
CA GLU A 135 -4.65 9.76 0.91
C GLU A 135 -6.06 10.12 1.37
N TRP A 136 -6.42 11.37 1.12
CA TRP A 136 -7.82 11.76 1.14
C TRP A 136 -8.17 12.38 -0.21
N PHE A 137 -8.58 11.49 -1.11
CA PHE A 137 -8.96 11.83 -2.48
C PHE A 137 -10.05 12.92 -2.48
N PRO A 138 -9.98 13.93 -3.37
CA PRO A 138 -9.10 14.04 -4.54
C PRO A 138 -7.69 14.60 -4.31
N ASN A 139 -7.27 14.83 -3.06
CA ASN A 139 -5.90 15.28 -2.80
C ASN A 139 -4.90 14.16 -3.12
N PRO A 140 -3.67 14.48 -3.58
CA PRO A 140 -2.66 13.48 -3.86
C PRO A 140 -2.24 12.70 -2.60
N PRO A 141 -1.70 11.48 -2.77
CA PRO A 141 -1.20 10.68 -1.65
C PRO A 141 0.01 11.33 -0.98
N ILE A 142 0.15 11.08 0.32
CA ILE A 142 1.28 11.48 1.14
C ILE A 142 2.01 10.21 1.58
N PHE A 143 3.32 10.15 1.29
CA PHE A 143 4.16 8.99 1.60
C PHE A 143 4.84 9.13 2.95
N LEU A 144 4.86 8.04 3.73
CA LEU A 144 5.34 8.06 5.11
C LEU A 144 6.87 8.03 5.23
N ASP A 145 7.59 7.61 4.20
CA ASP A 145 9.04 7.74 4.14
C ASP A 145 9.44 9.23 4.10
N ASP A 146 8.72 10.03 3.31
CA ASP A 146 8.97 11.46 3.16
C ASP A 146 8.55 12.27 4.40
N THR A 147 7.41 11.96 5.02
CA THR A 147 6.86 12.78 6.12
C THR A 147 7.21 12.28 7.51
N GLU A 148 7.33 10.96 7.71
CA GLU A 148 7.49 10.33 9.02
C GLU A 148 8.80 9.51 9.15
N GLY A 149 9.58 9.37 8.07
CA GLY A 149 10.78 8.51 8.08
C GLY A 149 10.46 7.02 8.30
N ILE A 150 9.28 6.58 7.84
CA ILE A 150 8.85 5.18 7.91
C ILE A 150 9.21 4.49 6.60
N ASP A 151 10.35 3.79 6.62
CA ASP A 151 10.72 2.85 5.56
C ASP A 151 9.79 1.63 5.58
N THR A 152 9.44 1.15 4.40
CA THR A 152 8.57 -0.03 4.20
C THR A 152 9.27 -1.03 3.29
N ALA A 153 9.20 -2.31 3.63
CA ALA A 153 9.86 -3.38 2.89
C ALA A 153 8.91 -4.55 2.58
N ILE A 154 9.25 -5.32 1.54
CA ILE A 154 8.66 -6.65 1.33
C ILE A 154 8.91 -7.50 2.58
N GLY A 155 7.88 -8.23 3.00
CA GLY A 155 7.92 -9.10 4.18
C GLY A 155 7.63 -8.37 5.50
N ASP A 156 7.47 -7.04 5.48
CA ASP A 156 7.01 -6.33 6.68
C ASP A 156 5.61 -6.80 7.07
N HIS A 157 5.43 -7.03 8.36
CA HIS A 157 4.13 -7.32 8.95
C HIS A 157 3.50 -6.01 9.41
N VAL A 158 2.42 -5.60 8.77
CA VAL A 158 1.86 -4.25 8.93
C VAL A 158 0.37 -4.28 9.23
N ARG A 159 -0.06 -3.37 10.10
CA ARG A 159 -1.45 -3.05 10.36
C ARG A 159 -1.77 -1.66 9.85
N MET A 160 -2.80 -1.58 9.01
CA MET A 160 -3.29 -0.35 8.40
C MET A 160 -4.67 -0.06 8.97
N THR A 161 -4.88 1.12 9.53
CA THR A 161 -6.17 1.51 10.09
C THR A 161 -6.59 2.89 9.61
N ILE A 162 -7.80 2.98 9.08
CA ILE A 162 -8.48 4.25 8.83
C ILE A 162 -9.58 4.42 9.88
N THR A 163 -9.63 5.58 10.53
CA THR A 163 -10.70 5.94 11.45
C THR A 163 -11.36 7.23 10.98
N GLN A 164 -12.67 7.19 10.75
CA GLN A 164 -13.46 8.35 10.32
C GLN A 164 -14.19 8.96 11.53
N LYS A 165 -13.86 10.20 11.88
CA LYS A 165 -14.47 10.94 13.00
C LYS A 165 -15.65 11.82 12.58
N GLY A 166 -15.72 12.17 11.30
CA GLY A 166 -16.75 13.06 10.73
C GLY A 166 -16.90 12.82 9.23
N ASN A 167 -17.78 13.57 8.56
CA ASN A 167 -17.87 13.50 7.10
C ASN A 167 -16.58 14.00 6.44
N VAL A 168 -15.84 14.87 7.13
CA VAL A 168 -14.63 15.55 6.65
C VAL A 168 -13.47 15.45 7.65
N THR A 169 -13.41 14.43 8.49
CA THR A 169 -12.27 14.23 9.38
C THR A 169 -12.01 12.75 9.61
N GLY A 170 -10.74 12.40 9.66
CA GLY A 170 -10.31 11.05 9.97
C GLY A 170 -8.81 10.98 10.20
N THR A 171 -8.33 9.78 10.49
CA THR A 171 -6.92 9.46 10.72
C THR A 171 -6.55 8.19 9.99
N PHE A 172 -5.33 8.14 9.48
CA PHE A 172 -4.67 6.91 9.11
C PHE A 172 -3.65 6.53 10.17
N THR A 173 -3.49 5.24 10.42
CA THR A 173 -2.44 4.68 11.26
C THR A 173 -1.80 3.53 10.54
N TRP A 174 -0.49 3.62 10.38
CA TRP A 174 0.39 2.57 9.89
C TRP A 174 1.15 2.01 11.08
N GLU A 175 1.18 0.70 11.26
CA GLU A 175 1.95 0.07 12.34
C GLU A 175 2.71 -1.11 11.76
N ASN A 176 4.03 -1.01 11.77
CA ASN A 176 4.93 -2.04 11.25
C ASN A 176 5.50 -2.83 12.43
N PHE A 177 4.99 -4.04 12.61
CA PHE A 177 5.40 -4.96 13.67
C PHE A 177 6.82 -5.50 13.46
N THR A 178 7.33 -5.51 12.23
CA THR A 178 8.70 -5.94 11.93
C THR A 178 9.72 -4.90 12.41
N SER A 179 9.45 -3.61 12.17
CA SER A 179 10.35 -2.50 12.56
C SER A 179 10.00 -1.84 13.90
N ASN A 180 8.87 -2.20 14.50
CA ASN A 180 8.29 -1.56 15.69
C ASN A 180 8.09 -0.05 15.50
N LYS A 181 7.71 0.39 14.29
CA LYS A 181 7.36 1.77 13.98
C LYS A 181 5.86 1.94 13.82
N LYS A 182 5.36 3.12 14.19
CA LYS A 182 3.95 3.49 14.10
C LYS A 182 3.81 4.96 13.71
#